data_AF-A0A9R1RG99-F1
#
_entry.id   AF-A0A9R1RG99-F1
#
_cell.length_a   1.000
_cell.length_b   1.000
_cell.length_c   1.000
_cell.angle_alpha   90.00
_cell.angle_beta   90.00
_cell.angle_gamma   90.00
#
_symmetry.space_group_name_H-M   'P 1'
#
loop_
_entity.id
_entity.type
_entity.pdbx_description
1 polymer ?
#
loop_
_entity_poly.entity_id
_entity_poly.type
_entity_poly.pdbx_seq_one_letter_code
_entity_poly.pdbx_strand_id
1 'polypeptide(L)'
;MDEPSEMPQMIDAIRTMLELLGDGETSTNISAYDTALVALVKNLEGGDGPQFPSCIDWIVQNQLPDGSWGDPAFFRVQDRMISTLACVVAVKSWKIDNANLCDRGVSFIQENMSRLVEEEQDWMPSGFEINFPALLDRAKDLYLDIPYNHPVLEEIYAKRNLKLSKIPLELLHATPTTVLFSLEGMANLQLDWEKLLKLRCPDGSFHSSPAATAAALCHTGDKECLAFLERLVKKFDGGVPCTHAMDIFEHLWVVDRLMRLGISRHFTCEIEQCMDYIYRRWTQKGLAHNAHCPTTDIDDTAMGFRLLRQHGYDVTPSVFKHFEKDGKFVCFPMETNHSSVTPMHNTYRASQFMFPGDDDVLARVGHYCHSFLQERQASNKLYDKWIIAKDLPG
;
A
#
# COMPACT_ATOMS: atom_id res chain seq x y z
N MET A 1 18.63 -41.70 20.69
CA MET A 1 17.30 -41.14 20.97
C MET A 1 17.10 -40.11 19.89
N ASP A 2 16.30 -40.44 18.88
CA ASP A 2 15.94 -39.46 17.85
C ASP A 2 15.02 -38.42 18.48
N GLU A 3 15.35 -37.15 18.32
CA GLU A 3 14.49 -36.05 18.75
C GLU A 3 13.11 -36.19 18.09
N PRO A 4 12.01 -35.99 18.83
CA PRO A 4 10.68 -36.04 18.26
C PRO A 4 10.56 -34.98 17.16
N SER A 5 10.04 -35.37 15.99
CA SER A 5 9.87 -34.46 14.86
C SER A 5 8.97 -33.28 15.24
N GLU A 6 9.48 -32.06 15.09
CA GLU A 6 8.72 -30.81 15.29
C GLU A 6 7.69 -30.55 14.17
N MET A 7 7.70 -31.36 13.12
CA MET A 7 6.86 -31.18 11.92
C MET A 7 5.36 -31.10 12.22
N PRO A 8 4.75 -31.96 13.07
CA PRO A 8 3.33 -31.85 13.38
C PRO A 8 2.97 -30.51 14.05
N GLN A 9 3.85 -30.00 14.92
CA GLN A 9 3.64 -28.71 15.60
C GLN A 9 3.72 -27.55 14.60
N MET A 10 4.68 -27.58 13.67
CA MET A 10 4.77 -26.58 12.60
C MET A 10 3.56 -26.59 11.68
N ILE A 11 3.06 -27.77 11.31
CA ILE A 11 1.83 -27.91 10.50
C ILE A 11 0.63 -27.32 11.26
N ASP A 12 0.47 -27.64 12.54
CA ASP A 12 -0.64 -27.15 13.34
C ASP A 12 -0.59 -25.61 13.53
N ALA A 13 0.61 -25.06 13.72
CA ALA A 13 0.81 -23.62 13.77
C ALA A 13 0.43 -22.93 12.46
N ILE A 14 0.85 -23.46 11.30
CA ILE A 14 0.48 -22.91 9.99
C ILE A 14 -1.03 -23.02 9.76
N ARG A 15 -1.64 -24.16 10.12
CA ARG A 15 -3.11 -24.35 10.04
C ARG A 15 -3.85 -23.30 10.86
N THR A 16 -3.43 -23.09 12.10
CA THR A 16 -4.02 -22.07 12.97
C THR A 16 -3.90 -20.68 12.36
N MET A 17 -2.76 -20.34 11.74
CA MET A 17 -2.61 -19.06 11.03
C MET A 17 -3.53 -18.93 9.82
N LEU A 18 -3.75 -20.02 9.06
CA LEU A 18 -4.67 -20.03 7.93
C LEU A 18 -6.13 -19.84 8.36
N GLU A 19 -6.53 -20.43 9.49
CA GLU A 19 -7.88 -20.28 10.07
C GLU A 19 -8.17 -18.86 10.56
N LEU A 20 -7.13 -18.07 10.84
CA LEU A 20 -7.24 -16.66 11.23
C LEU A 20 -7.34 -15.71 10.04
N LEU A 21 -7.15 -16.18 8.81
CA LEU A 21 -7.36 -15.36 7.62
C LEU A 21 -8.85 -15.01 7.49
N GLY A 22 -9.14 -13.75 7.20
CA GLY A 22 -10.52 -13.29 7.10
C GLY A 22 -10.64 -11.80 6.79
N ASP A 23 -11.89 -11.35 6.62
CA ASP A 23 -12.21 -9.96 6.32
C ASP A 23 -11.68 -9.05 7.44
N GLY A 24 -10.74 -8.18 7.10
CA GLY A 24 -10.14 -7.26 8.07
C GLY A 24 -9.18 -7.92 9.06
N GLU A 25 -8.85 -9.21 8.93
CA GLU A 25 -7.91 -9.90 9.84
C GLU A 25 -6.43 -9.80 9.44
N THR A 26 -6.14 -9.02 8.40
CA THR A 26 -4.79 -8.85 7.83
C THR A 26 -3.73 -8.51 8.88
N SER A 27 -2.66 -9.30 8.88
CA SER A 27 -1.43 -8.99 9.62
C SER A 27 -0.57 -8.03 8.81
N THR A 28 -0.40 -6.79 9.29
CA THR A 28 0.40 -5.77 8.58
C THR A 28 1.17 -4.93 9.59
N ASN A 29 2.39 -4.54 9.23
CA ASN A 29 3.20 -3.67 10.05
C ASN A 29 2.58 -2.27 10.14
N ILE A 30 2.79 -1.63 11.29
CA ILE A 30 2.34 -0.27 11.55
C ILE A 30 3.19 0.71 10.72
N SER A 31 2.53 1.67 10.08
CA SER A 31 3.15 2.77 9.36
C SER A 31 3.25 3.98 10.28
N ALA A 32 4.47 4.43 10.57
CA ALA A 32 4.69 5.64 11.36
C ALA A 32 4.14 6.89 10.65
N TYR A 33 4.28 6.95 9.32
CA TYR A 33 3.72 8.01 8.49
C TYR A 33 2.19 8.13 8.64
N ASP A 34 1.47 7.03 8.43
CA ASP A 34 0.00 7.02 8.51
C ASP A 34 -0.48 7.27 9.94
N THR A 35 0.19 6.67 10.93
CA THR A 35 -0.10 6.89 12.36
C THR A 35 0.03 8.37 12.72
N ALA A 36 1.07 9.05 12.23
CA ALA A 36 1.23 10.49 12.45
C ALA A 36 0.13 11.32 11.78
N LEU A 37 -0.33 10.95 10.59
CA LEU A 37 -1.42 11.66 9.92
C LEU A 37 -2.78 11.44 10.60
N VAL A 38 -3.06 10.23 11.09
CA VAL A 38 -4.24 9.96 11.92
C VAL A 38 -4.18 10.73 13.22
N ALA A 39 -2.99 10.82 13.84
CA ALA A 39 -2.79 11.57 15.08
C ALA A 39 -3.04 13.08 14.93
N LEU A 40 -3.00 13.63 13.71
CA LEU A 40 -3.25 15.04 13.42
C LEU A 40 -4.75 15.40 13.31
N VAL A 41 -5.64 14.40 13.28
CA VAL A 41 -7.08 14.62 13.27
C VAL A 41 -7.49 15.29 14.59
N LYS A 42 -8.13 16.46 14.52
CA LYS A 42 -8.65 17.17 15.69
C LYS A 42 -9.93 16.52 16.19
N ASN A 43 -10.19 16.65 17.49
CA ASN A 43 -11.45 16.21 18.08
C ASN A 43 -12.66 16.84 17.35
N LEU A 44 -13.53 15.99 16.80
CA LEU A 44 -14.68 16.41 16.00
C LEU A 44 -15.85 16.94 16.85
N GLU A 45 -15.90 16.58 18.13
CA GLU A 45 -16.92 17.05 19.09
C GLU A 45 -16.55 18.39 19.75
N GLY A 46 -15.36 18.92 19.44
CA GLY A 46 -14.82 20.16 19.99
C GLY A 46 -13.75 19.93 21.06
N GLY A 47 -12.79 20.86 21.12
CA GLY A 47 -11.63 20.79 22.02
C GLY A 47 -10.31 20.97 21.27
N ASP A 48 -9.25 21.30 22.03
CA ASP A 48 -7.91 21.58 21.48
C ASP A 48 -7.02 20.33 21.40
N GLY A 49 -7.59 19.12 21.46
CA GLY A 49 -6.86 17.85 21.50
C GLY A 49 -7.06 16.96 20.26
N PRO A 50 -6.25 15.90 20.12
CA PRO A 50 -6.38 14.93 19.03
C PRO A 50 -7.64 14.07 19.20
N GLN A 51 -8.26 13.68 18.08
CA GLN A 51 -9.32 12.68 18.05
C GLN A 51 -8.79 11.31 18.50
N PHE A 52 -7.53 11.00 18.18
CA PHE A 52 -6.90 9.71 18.47
C PHE A 52 -5.64 9.90 19.34
N PRO A 53 -5.78 10.13 20.66
CA PRO A 53 -4.64 10.33 21.55
C PRO A 53 -3.70 9.11 21.61
N SER A 54 -4.21 7.89 21.46
CA SER A 54 -3.38 6.68 21.42
C SER A 54 -2.41 6.64 20.23
N CYS A 55 -2.70 7.33 19.12
CA CYS A 55 -1.73 7.49 18.03
C CYS A 55 -0.53 8.34 18.46
N ILE A 56 -0.75 9.36 19.31
CA ILE A 56 0.35 10.15 19.88
C ILE A 56 1.18 9.29 20.83
N ASP A 57 0.54 8.50 21.68
CA ASP A 57 1.23 7.58 22.59
C ASP A 57 2.10 6.59 21.80
N TRP A 58 1.57 6.04 20.70
CA TRP A 58 2.33 5.17 19.81
C TRP A 58 3.56 5.88 19.22
N ILE A 59 3.42 7.11 18.71
CA ILE A 59 4.54 7.88 18.15
C ILE A 59 5.62 8.11 19.20
N VAL A 60 5.24 8.49 20.42
CA VAL A 60 6.17 8.74 21.53
C VAL A 60 6.96 7.48 21.91
N GLN A 61 6.31 6.31 21.89
CA GLN A 61 6.92 5.04 22.31
C GLN A 61 7.80 4.38 21.23
N ASN A 62 7.65 4.77 19.96
CA ASN A 62 8.25 4.06 18.82
C ASN A 62 9.31 4.88 18.06
N GLN A 63 9.88 5.94 18.65
CA GLN A 63 11.06 6.59 18.06
C GLN A 63 12.27 5.64 18.12
N LEU A 64 12.97 5.48 17.00
CA LEU A 64 14.16 4.65 16.90
C LEU A 64 15.37 5.27 17.63
N PRO A 65 16.42 4.49 17.93
CA PRO A 65 17.62 5.01 18.60
C PRO A 65 18.34 6.14 17.86
N ASP A 66 18.25 6.18 16.52
CA ASP A 66 18.82 7.23 15.67
C ASP A 66 17.96 8.52 15.61
N GLY A 67 16.80 8.54 16.28
CA GLY A 67 15.86 9.67 16.27
C GLY A 67 14.81 9.62 15.17
N SER A 68 14.90 8.66 14.25
CA SER A 68 13.92 8.48 13.17
C SER A 68 12.71 7.64 13.59
N TRP A 69 11.70 7.60 12.72
CA TRP A 69 10.63 6.60 12.72
C TRP A 69 10.62 5.87 11.37
N GLY A 70 10.25 4.60 11.38
CA GLY A 70 10.15 3.74 10.20
C GLY A 70 10.41 2.27 10.54
N ASP A 71 10.74 1.46 9.54
CA ASP A 71 11.03 0.04 9.75
C ASP A 71 12.36 -0.14 10.54
N PRO A 72 12.35 -0.81 11.71
CA PRO A 72 13.54 -1.02 12.52
C PRO A 72 14.51 -2.06 11.92
N ALA A 73 14.01 -2.99 11.11
CA ALA A 73 14.79 -4.06 10.49
C ALA A 73 15.41 -3.62 9.15
N PHE A 74 14.84 -2.61 8.50
CA PHE A 74 15.27 -2.19 7.17
C PHE A 74 15.36 -0.67 7.03
N PHE A 75 16.56 -0.15 6.75
CA PHE A 75 16.77 1.28 6.54
C PHE A 75 16.56 1.66 5.08
N ARG A 76 15.64 2.59 4.82
CA ARG A 76 15.48 3.30 3.54
C ARG A 76 15.36 4.78 3.80
N VAL A 77 16.23 5.59 3.20
CA VAL A 77 16.28 7.02 3.51
C VAL A 77 14.93 7.70 3.24
N GLN A 78 14.25 7.40 2.13
CA GLN A 78 12.98 8.06 1.82
C GLN A 78 11.88 7.67 2.82
N ASP A 79 11.78 6.40 3.22
CA ASP A 79 10.85 5.93 4.26
C ASP A 79 11.14 6.62 5.60
N ARG A 80 12.40 6.57 6.06
CA ARG A 80 12.79 7.20 7.33
C ARG A 80 12.53 8.69 7.31
N MET A 81 12.83 9.38 6.22
CA MET A 81 12.65 10.83 6.11
C MET A 81 11.18 11.24 6.15
N ILE A 82 10.30 10.57 5.38
CA ILE A 82 8.87 10.93 5.36
C ILE A 82 8.16 10.55 6.66
N SER A 83 8.47 9.38 7.22
CA SER A 83 7.91 8.91 8.49
C SER A 83 8.35 9.81 9.65
N THR A 84 9.64 10.15 9.73
CA THR A 84 10.17 11.04 10.77
C THR A 84 9.58 12.44 10.66
N LEU A 85 9.49 13.00 9.46
CA LEU A 85 8.89 14.32 9.26
C LEU A 85 7.42 14.35 9.68
N ALA A 86 6.64 13.31 9.34
CA ALA A 86 5.25 13.19 9.75
C ALA A 86 5.12 13.14 11.29
N CYS A 87 5.90 12.29 11.96
CA CYS A 87 5.91 12.17 13.42
C CYS A 87 6.31 13.47 14.12
N VAL A 88 7.35 14.15 13.64
CA VAL A 88 7.78 15.45 14.19
C VAL A 88 6.69 16.51 14.03
N VAL A 89 6.02 16.57 12.87
CA VAL A 89 4.88 17.46 12.64
C VAL A 89 3.75 17.15 13.63
N ALA A 90 3.42 15.89 13.87
CA ALA A 90 2.40 15.48 14.85
C ALA A 90 2.75 15.89 16.28
N VAL A 91 3.96 15.54 16.74
CA VAL A 91 4.48 15.89 18.08
C VAL A 91 4.47 17.41 18.31
N LYS A 92 4.93 18.18 17.31
CA LYS A 92 4.97 19.64 17.38
C LYS A 92 3.58 20.28 17.38
N SER A 93 2.66 19.75 16.57
CA SER A 93 1.28 20.26 16.46
C SER A 93 0.54 20.20 17.80
N TRP A 94 0.78 19.15 18.58
CA TRP A 94 0.12 18.93 19.88
C TRP A 94 0.93 19.38 21.08
N LYS A 95 2.10 20.01 20.87
CA LYS A 95 2.99 20.52 21.93
C LYS A 95 3.31 19.43 22.98
N ILE A 96 3.58 18.21 22.52
CA ILE A 96 3.87 17.09 23.41
C ILE A 96 5.17 17.36 24.16
N ASP A 97 5.08 17.43 25.48
CA ASP A 97 6.19 17.69 26.38
C ASP A 97 6.98 16.39 26.65
N ASN A 98 7.82 16.02 25.69
CA ASN A 98 8.76 14.91 25.82
C ASN A 98 10.16 15.37 25.43
N ALA A 99 11.07 15.38 26.42
CA ALA A 99 12.41 15.92 26.28
C ALA A 99 13.14 15.29 25.09
N ASN A 100 13.51 16.14 24.13
CA ASN A 100 14.28 15.82 22.93
C ASN A 100 13.58 14.96 21.86
N LEU A 101 12.31 14.56 22.02
CA LEU A 101 11.60 13.74 21.02
C LEU A 101 11.57 14.44 19.65
N CYS A 102 11.10 15.69 19.64
CA CYS A 102 11.04 16.52 18.45
C CYS A 102 12.45 16.85 17.93
N ASP A 103 13.36 17.24 18.82
CA ASP A 103 14.71 17.69 18.43
C ASP A 103 15.52 16.56 17.79
N ARG A 104 15.45 15.33 18.32
CA ARG A 104 16.13 14.16 17.73
C ARG A 104 15.61 13.83 16.33
N GLY A 105 14.30 13.94 16.12
CA GLY A 105 13.71 13.74 14.78
C GLY A 105 14.13 14.83 13.79
N VAL A 106 14.17 16.08 14.24
CA VAL A 106 14.68 17.20 13.44
C VAL A 106 16.16 17.00 13.09
N SER A 107 17.01 16.64 14.07
CA SER A 107 18.43 16.35 13.83
C SER A 107 18.61 15.22 12.83
N PHE A 108 17.85 14.13 12.94
CA PHE A 108 17.90 13.05 11.95
C PHE A 108 17.59 13.55 10.54
N ILE A 109 16.54 14.38 10.36
CA ILE A 109 16.17 14.93 9.05
C ILE A 109 17.28 15.84 8.51
N GLN A 110 17.87 16.69 9.35
CA GLN A 110 18.97 17.57 8.98
C GLN A 110 20.20 16.78 8.50
N GLU A 111 20.59 15.74 9.24
CA GLU A 111 21.76 14.91 8.95
C GLU A 111 21.58 14.04 7.69
N ASN A 112 20.34 13.68 7.34
CA ASN A 112 20.05 12.76 6.24
C ASN A 112 19.47 13.44 4.98
N MET A 113 19.26 14.76 4.99
CA MET A 113 18.67 15.49 3.86
C MET A 113 19.44 15.27 2.54
N SER A 114 20.77 15.29 2.59
CA SER A 114 21.60 15.09 1.40
C SER A 114 21.51 13.67 0.82
N ARG A 115 21.12 12.68 1.63
CA ARG A 115 21.05 11.27 1.23
C ARG A 115 19.80 10.95 0.41
N LEU A 116 18.83 11.86 0.34
CA LEU A 116 17.60 11.69 -0.46
C LEU A 116 17.88 11.51 -1.97
N VAL A 117 19.04 11.95 -2.48
CA VAL A 117 19.47 11.72 -3.87
C VAL A 117 20.31 10.46 -4.07
N GLU A 118 20.83 9.87 -2.98
CA GLU A 118 21.82 8.78 -3.05
C GLU A 118 21.18 7.41 -3.26
N GLU A 119 19.91 7.22 -2.84
CA GLU A 119 19.22 5.93 -2.95
C GLU A 119 18.43 5.79 -4.26
N GLU A 120 18.47 4.58 -4.83
CA GLU A 120 17.79 4.21 -6.07
C GLU A 120 16.32 4.66 -6.05
N GLN A 121 15.94 5.52 -7.01
CA GLN A 121 14.58 6.06 -7.15
C GLN A 121 13.52 4.97 -7.39
N ASP A 122 13.96 3.74 -7.66
CA ASP A 122 13.14 2.61 -8.05
C ASP A 122 12.25 2.06 -6.92
N TRP A 123 12.65 2.21 -5.64
CA TRP A 123 11.89 1.78 -4.45
C TRP A 123 11.34 2.93 -3.61
N MET A 124 11.24 4.12 -4.20
CA MET A 124 10.69 5.27 -3.51
C MET A 124 9.25 5.01 -3.06
N PRO A 125 8.87 5.36 -1.80
CA PRO A 125 7.53 5.15 -1.30
C PRO A 125 6.45 5.77 -2.20
N SER A 126 5.28 5.12 -2.23
CA SER A 126 4.11 5.59 -2.98
C SER A 126 3.79 7.04 -2.63
N GLY A 127 3.66 7.88 -3.66
CA GLY A 127 3.30 9.28 -3.47
C GLY A 127 4.38 10.16 -2.83
N PHE A 128 5.60 9.67 -2.55
CA PHE A 128 6.64 10.42 -1.82
C PHE A 128 6.87 11.84 -2.38
N GLU A 129 7.01 12.00 -3.69
CA GLU A 129 7.23 13.31 -4.32
C GLU A 129 6.04 14.28 -4.17
N ILE A 130 4.85 13.79 -3.83
CA ILE A 130 3.67 14.62 -3.55
C ILE A 130 3.54 14.86 -2.04
N ASN A 131 3.69 13.79 -1.27
CA ASN A 131 3.41 13.74 0.16
C ASN A 131 4.51 14.38 1.01
N PHE A 132 5.78 14.14 0.67
CA PHE A 132 6.91 14.69 1.42
C PHE A 132 6.95 16.23 1.35
N PRO A 133 6.77 16.88 0.19
CA PRO A 133 6.68 18.34 0.16
C PRO A 133 5.44 18.90 0.86
N ALA A 134 4.30 18.21 0.81
CA ALA A 134 3.11 18.65 1.56
C ALA A 134 3.35 18.63 3.08
N LEU A 135 4.12 17.66 3.59
CA LEU A 135 4.57 17.65 4.98
C LEU A 135 5.60 18.74 5.28
N LEU A 136 6.51 19.04 4.36
CA LEU A 136 7.46 20.15 4.51
C LEU A 136 6.75 21.49 4.63
N ASP A 137 5.68 21.72 3.84
CA ASP A 137 4.84 22.91 3.94
C ASP A 137 4.26 23.04 5.37
N ARG A 138 3.71 21.95 5.92
CA ARG A 138 3.19 21.91 7.30
C ARG A 138 4.28 22.12 8.36
N ALA A 139 5.46 21.53 8.16
CA ALA A 139 6.58 21.69 9.07
C ALA A 139 7.07 23.14 9.13
N LYS A 140 7.05 23.82 7.98
CA LYS A 140 7.39 25.23 7.86
C LYS A 140 6.42 26.12 8.64
N ASP A 141 5.11 25.85 8.55
CA ASP A 141 4.07 26.57 9.31
C ASP A 141 4.22 26.39 10.83
N LEU A 142 4.86 25.29 11.26
CA LEU A 142 5.18 24.99 12.66
C LEU A 142 6.55 25.51 13.10
N TYR A 143 7.27 26.23 12.23
CA TYR A 143 8.61 26.77 12.47
C TYR A 143 9.63 25.69 12.87
N LEU A 144 9.51 24.49 12.30
CA LEU A 144 10.52 23.43 12.48
C LEU A 144 11.81 23.80 11.73
N ASP A 145 12.95 23.58 12.37
CA ASP A 145 14.28 23.88 11.81
C ASP A 145 14.72 22.79 10.81
N ILE A 146 14.11 22.80 9.62
CA ILE A 146 14.43 21.87 8.53
C ILE A 146 15.19 22.65 7.44
N PRO A 147 16.14 22.02 6.71
CA PRO A 147 16.87 22.70 5.64
C PRO A 147 16.00 22.86 4.38
N TYR A 148 14.99 23.73 4.43
CA TYR A 148 14.01 23.95 3.35
C TYR A 148 14.61 24.44 2.02
N ASN A 149 15.81 25.02 2.07
CA ASN A 149 16.54 25.50 0.88
C ASN A 149 17.57 24.49 0.38
N HIS A 150 17.53 23.23 0.84
CA HIS A 150 18.46 22.20 0.38
C HIS A 150 18.19 21.88 -1.10
N PRO A 151 19.23 21.81 -1.98
CA PRO A 151 19.04 21.63 -3.43
C PRO A 151 18.21 20.41 -3.83
N VAL A 152 18.29 19.30 -3.06
CA VAL A 152 17.46 18.10 -3.30
C VAL A 152 15.96 18.40 -3.34
N LEU A 153 15.51 19.37 -2.52
CA LEU A 153 14.10 19.69 -2.43
C LEU A 153 13.60 20.38 -3.70
N GLU A 154 14.45 21.14 -4.39
CA GLU A 154 14.09 21.79 -5.66
C GLU A 154 13.65 20.75 -6.70
N GLU A 155 14.39 19.64 -6.82
CA GLU A 155 14.03 18.54 -7.71
C GLU A 155 12.72 17.87 -7.28
N ILE A 156 12.53 17.63 -6.00
CA ILE A 156 11.30 17.00 -5.47
C ILE A 156 10.08 17.90 -5.71
N TYR A 157 10.17 19.21 -5.45
CA TYR A 157 9.09 20.16 -5.74
C TYR A 157 8.80 20.25 -7.25
N ALA A 158 9.81 20.20 -8.11
CA ALA A 158 9.61 20.16 -9.55
C ALA A 158 8.85 18.90 -9.98
N LYS A 159 9.21 17.73 -9.43
CA LYS A 159 8.48 16.46 -9.66
C LYS A 159 7.06 16.52 -9.12
N ARG A 160 6.82 17.10 -7.93
CA ARG A 160 5.47 17.35 -7.37
C ARG A 160 4.60 18.11 -8.36
N ASN A 161 5.08 19.27 -8.81
CA ASN A 161 4.31 20.14 -9.70
C ASN A 161 4.00 19.47 -11.04
N LEU A 162 4.97 18.74 -11.60
CA LEU A 162 4.76 17.96 -12.82
C LEU A 162 3.72 16.85 -12.62
N LYS A 163 3.75 16.15 -11.48
CA LYS A 163 2.76 15.08 -11.19
C LYS A 163 1.37 15.65 -10.98
N LEU A 164 1.23 16.68 -10.14
CA LEU A 164 -0.06 17.32 -9.87
C LEU A 164 -0.70 17.91 -11.14
N SER A 165 0.09 18.53 -12.02
CA SER A 165 -0.43 19.06 -13.31
C SER A 165 -0.96 17.99 -14.27
N LYS A 166 -0.57 16.73 -14.09
CA LYS A 166 -1.04 15.59 -14.89
C LYS A 166 -2.27 14.90 -14.31
N ILE A 167 -2.71 15.27 -13.11
CA ILE A 167 -3.89 14.67 -12.48
C ILE A 167 -5.14 15.23 -13.18
N PRO A 168 -5.93 14.39 -13.86
CA PRO A 168 -7.19 14.83 -14.44
C PRO A 168 -8.23 15.05 -13.33
N LEU A 169 -8.38 16.29 -12.85
CA LEU A 169 -9.26 16.62 -11.74
C LEU A 169 -10.71 16.18 -11.98
N GLU A 170 -11.23 16.29 -13.20
CA GLU A 170 -12.59 15.82 -13.51
C GLU A 170 -12.73 14.31 -13.27
N LEU A 171 -11.73 13.52 -13.67
CA LEU A 171 -11.73 12.07 -13.47
C LEU A 171 -11.54 11.69 -12.00
N LEU A 172 -10.66 12.40 -11.29
CA LEU A 172 -10.43 12.22 -9.85
C LEU A 172 -11.73 12.32 -9.04
N HIS A 173 -12.63 13.22 -9.43
CA HIS A 173 -13.92 13.43 -8.75
C HIS A 173 -15.07 12.56 -9.30
N ALA A 174 -14.84 11.82 -10.39
CA ALA A 174 -15.89 11.06 -11.07
C ALA A 174 -15.73 9.55 -10.97
N THR A 175 -14.51 9.03 -10.75
CA THR A 175 -14.24 7.59 -10.78
C THR A 175 -13.15 7.21 -9.78
N PRO A 176 -13.29 6.07 -9.07
CA PRO A 176 -12.22 5.57 -8.21
C PRO A 176 -10.94 5.32 -9.02
N THR A 177 -9.85 5.89 -8.55
CA THR A 177 -8.50 5.72 -9.12
C THR A 177 -7.50 5.57 -7.99
N THR A 178 -6.32 5.05 -8.28
CA THR A 178 -5.22 4.90 -7.31
C THR A 178 -4.77 6.22 -6.70
N VAL A 179 -5.09 7.36 -7.33
CA VAL A 179 -4.82 8.72 -6.81
C VAL A 179 -5.53 8.95 -5.47
N LEU A 180 -6.66 8.30 -5.22
CA LEU A 180 -7.38 8.38 -3.94
C LEU A 180 -6.56 7.85 -2.74
N PHE A 181 -5.50 7.06 -2.98
CA PHE A 181 -4.63 6.53 -1.93
C PHE A 181 -3.73 7.60 -1.28
N SER A 182 -3.55 8.76 -1.93
CA SER A 182 -2.60 9.81 -1.49
C SER A 182 -3.22 11.22 -1.49
N LEU A 183 -4.49 11.33 -1.07
CA LEU A 183 -5.21 12.61 -1.04
C LEU A 183 -4.60 13.62 -0.06
N GLU A 184 -3.95 13.15 1.00
CA GLU A 184 -3.28 13.98 2.03
C GLU A 184 -2.18 14.88 1.46
N GLY A 185 -1.51 14.46 0.38
CA GLY A 185 -0.46 15.25 -0.27
C GLY A 185 -0.99 16.30 -1.25
N MET A 186 -2.29 16.27 -1.55
CA MET A 186 -2.93 17.11 -2.57
C MET A 186 -3.53 18.40 -2.00
N ALA A 187 -3.05 18.86 -0.84
CA ALA A 187 -3.53 20.07 -0.17
C ALA A 187 -3.52 21.35 -1.05
N ASN A 188 -2.68 21.38 -2.09
CA ASN A 188 -2.58 22.52 -3.02
C ASN A 188 -3.58 22.46 -4.19
N LEU A 189 -4.36 21.39 -4.29
CA LEU A 189 -5.41 21.23 -5.30
C LEU A 189 -6.76 21.61 -4.72
N GLN A 190 -7.61 22.23 -5.55
CA GLN A 190 -9.01 22.46 -5.17
C GLN A 190 -9.78 21.15 -5.31
N LEU A 191 -9.90 20.43 -4.20
CA LEU A 191 -10.65 19.18 -4.11
C LEU A 191 -12.11 19.45 -3.72
N ASP A 192 -13.04 18.85 -4.46
CA ASP A 192 -14.46 18.80 -4.16
C ASP A 192 -14.75 17.57 -3.30
N TRP A 193 -14.67 17.74 -1.99
CA TRP A 193 -14.84 16.67 -1.03
C TRP A 193 -16.23 16.03 -1.05
N GLU A 194 -17.27 16.76 -1.45
CA GLU A 194 -18.63 16.20 -1.60
C GLU A 194 -18.68 15.17 -2.73
N LYS A 195 -17.94 15.40 -3.82
CA LYS A 195 -17.78 14.40 -4.88
C LYS A 195 -16.86 13.26 -4.46
N LEU A 196 -15.73 13.56 -3.82
CA LEU A 196 -14.77 12.53 -3.38
C LEU A 196 -15.41 11.55 -2.39
N LEU A 197 -16.24 12.00 -1.45
CA LEU A 197 -16.95 11.12 -0.51
C LEU A 197 -17.81 10.06 -1.19
N LYS A 198 -18.30 10.31 -2.41
CA LYS A 198 -19.06 9.31 -3.19
C LYS A 198 -18.19 8.20 -3.75
N LEU A 199 -16.87 8.37 -3.76
CA LEU A 199 -15.88 7.41 -4.24
C LEU A 199 -15.22 6.62 -3.10
N ARG A 200 -15.59 6.91 -1.84
CA ARG A 200 -15.12 6.19 -0.65
C ARG A 200 -15.50 4.71 -0.74
N CYS A 201 -14.61 3.85 -0.25
CA CYS A 201 -14.85 2.42 -0.15
C CYS A 201 -16.00 2.15 0.85
N PRO A 202 -16.73 1.03 0.70
CA PRO A 202 -17.82 0.65 1.60
C PRO A 202 -17.41 0.54 3.08
N ASP A 203 -16.14 0.29 3.36
CA ASP A 203 -15.59 0.18 4.72
C ASP A 203 -15.30 1.52 5.41
N GLY A 204 -15.47 2.66 4.72
CA GLY A 204 -15.11 3.98 5.26
C GLY A 204 -13.78 4.55 4.74
N SER A 205 -12.99 3.76 4.03
CA SER A 205 -11.66 4.18 3.61
C SER A 205 -11.65 4.91 2.27
N PHE A 206 -10.66 5.78 2.07
CA PHE A 206 -10.24 6.21 0.74
C PHE A 206 -9.14 5.28 0.23
N HIS A 207 -9.52 4.38 -0.70
CA HIS A 207 -8.62 3.42 -1.34
C HIS A 207 -7.81 2.58 -0.33
N SER A 208 -8.39 2.26 0.83
CA SER A 208 -7.74 1.51 1.92
C SER A 208 -6.58 2.23 2.63
N SER A 209 -6.34 3.52 2.37
CA SER A 209 -5.29 4.33 2.99
C SER A 209 -5.78 5.03 4.27
N PRO A 210 -5.19 4.77 5.45
CA PRO A 210 -5.51 5.52 6.67
C PRO A 210 -5.12 6.99 6.57
N ALA A 211 -3.98 7.32 5.98
CA ALA A 211 -3.56 8.70 5.74
C ALA A 211 -4.57 9.49 4.90
N ALA A 212 -4.99 8.95 3.75
CA ALA A 212 -5.96 9.61 2.88
C ALA A 212 -7.33 9.73 3.54
N THR A 213 -7.72 8.72 4.32
CA THR A 213 -8.98 8.72 5.08
C THR A 213 -8.96 9.75 6.22
N ALA A 214 -7.81 9.93 6.89
CA ALA A 214 -7.62 10.98 7.89
C ALA A 214 -7.74 12.38 7.27
N ALA A 215 -7.15 12.58 6.09
CA ALA A 215 -7.31 13.84 5.35
C ALA A 215 -8.78 14.11 5.00
N ALA A 216 -9.49 13.11 4.46
CA ALA A 216 -10.92 13.23 4.17
C ALA A 216 -11.75 13.55 5.42
N LEU A 217 -11.47 12.87 6.54
CA LEU A 217 -12.14 13.11 7.81
C LEU A 217 -11.94 14.55 8.30
N CYS A 218 -10.71 15.08 8.22
CA CYS A 218 -10.41 16.46 8.60
C CYS A 218 -11.21 17.50 7.81
N HIS A 219 -11.48 17.22 6.53
CA HIS A 219 -12.21 18.13 5.66
C HIS A 219 -13.73 17.99 5.75
N THR A 220 -14.24 16.82 6.12
CA THR A 220 -15.66 16.49 5.93
C THR A 220 -16.40 16.14 7.22
N GLY A 221 -15.69 15.67 8.25
CA GLY A 221 -16.32 15.08 9.43
C GLY A 221 -17.12 13.80 9.14
N ASP A 222 -16.85 13.11 8.02
CA ASP A 222 -17.60 11.92 7.61
C ASP A 222 -17.50 10.79 8.65
N LYS A 223 -18.65 10.27 9.06
CA LYS A 223 -18.76 9.28 10.15
C LYS A 223 -18.19 7.91 9.79
N GLU A 224 -18.20 7.55 8.52
CA GLU A 224 -17.67 6.26 8.10
C GLU A 224 -16.15 6.31 7.96
N CYS A 225 -15.59 7.45 7.52
CA CYS A 225 -14.15 7.72 7.64
C CYS A 225 -13.69 7.63 9.10
N LEU A 226 -14.45 8.23 10.03
CA LEU A 226 -14.19 8.12 11.47
C LEU A 226 -14.24 6.65 11.92
N ALA A 227 -15.32 5.94 11.60
CA ALA A 227 -15.51 4.55 11.99
C ALA A 227 -14.40 3.63 11.46
N PHE A 228 -13.90 3.87 10.24
CA PHE A 228 -12.75 3.15 9.68
C PHE A 228 -11.50 3.35 10.52
N LEU A 229 -11.15 4.61 10.82
CA LEU A 229 -9.95 4.93 11.61
C LEU A 229 -10.07 4.43 13.06
N GLU A 230 -11.23 4.55 13.69
CA GLU A 230 -11.47 4.03 15.05
C GLU A 230 -11.25 2.52 15.13
N ARG A 231 -11.74 1.76 14.14
CA ARG A 231 -11.49 0.31 14.07
C ARG A 231 -10.01 -0.01 13.96
N LEU A 232 -9.27 0.72 13.11
CA LEU A 232 -7.84 0.52 12.94
C LEU A 232 -7.04 0.85 14.19
N VAL A 233 -7.25 2.05 14.73
CA VAL A 233 -6.55 2.52 15.95
C VAL A 233 -6.79 1.57 17.11
N LYS A 234 -8.00 1.03 17.23
CA LYS A 234 -8.33 -0.01 18.23
C LYS A 234 -7.64 -1.33 17.93
N LYS A 235 -7.60 -1.78 16.68
CA LYS A 235 -7.00 -3.06 16.28
C LYS A 235 -5.47 -3.07 16.46
N PHE A 236 -4.81 -1.94 16.23
CA PHE A 236 -3.35 -1.80 16.21
C PHE A 236 -2.82 -1.01 17.41
N ASP A 237 -3.58 -0.95 18.51
CA ASP A 237 -3.18 -0.35 19.80
C ASP A 237 -2.54 1.05 19.65
N GLY A 238 -3.20 1.93 18.91
CA GLY A 238 -2.73 3.30 18.65
C GLY A 238 -2.01 3.48 17.32
N GLY A 239 -1.35 2.45 16.79
CA GLY A 239 -0.79 2.49 15.45
C GLY A 239 -1.85 2.32 14.36
N VAL A 240 -1.48 2.56 13.10
CA VAL A 240 -2.22 2.11 11.92
C VAL A 240 -1.25 1.69 10.79
N PRO A 241 -1.59 0.71 9.94
CA PRO A 241 -0.77 0.33 8.78
C PRO A 241 -0.84 1.39 7.67
N CYS A 242 -0.04 1.23 6.60
CA CYS A 242 -0.15 2.10 5.41
C CYS A 242 -1.34 1.77 4.50
N THR A 243 -1.91 0.57 4.64
CA THR A 243 -3.11 0.14 3.92
C THR A 243 -3.86 -0.90 4.73
N HIS A 244 -5.20 -0.89 4.69
CA HIS A 244 -6.04 -1.92 5.29
C HIS A 244 -7.44 -1.99 4.67
N ALA A 245 -8.06 -3.16 4.50
CA ALA A 245 -7.49 -4.52 4.65
C ALA A 245 -6.70 -4.95 3.40
N MET A 246 -6.06 -6.13 3.44
CA MET A 246 -5.44 -6.79 2.27
C MET A 246 -5.80 -8.28 2.23
N ASP A 247 -7.06 -8.59 2.56
CA ASP A 247 -7.55 -9.95 2.72
C ASP A 247 -7.42 -10.79 1.44
N ILE A 248 -7.84 -10.27 0.28
CA ILE A 248 -7.70 -10.96 -1.01
C ILE A 248 -6.23 -11.24 -1.32
N PHE A 249 -5.37 -10.21 -1.22
CA PHE A 249 -3.94 -10.34 -1.44
C PHE A 249 -3.31 -11.40 -0.52
N GLU A 250 -3.62 -11.38 0.77
CA GLU A 250 -3.05 -12.31 1.75
C GLU A 250 -3.41 -13.77 1.45
N HIS A 251 -4.68 -14.05 1.18
CA HIS A 251 -5.15 -15.40 0.81
C HIS A 251 -4.45 -15.91 -0.46
N LEU A 252 -4.39 -15.08 -1.51
CA LEU A 252 -3.73 -15.43 -2.77
C LEU A 252 -2.23 -15.69 -2.57
N TRP A 253 -1.55 -14.84 -1.82
CA TRP A 253 -0.11 -14.93 -1.64
C TRP A 253 0.26 -16.14 -0.77
N VAL A 254 -0.46 -16.39 0.32
CA VAL A 254 -0.22 -17.53 1.22
C VAL A 254 -0.38 -18.86 0.46
N VAL A 255 -1.47 -19.02 -0.30
CA VAL A 255 -1.68 -20.23 -1.10
C VAL A 255 -0.56 -20.43 -2.12
N ASP A 256 -0.16 -19.37 -2.85
CA ASP A 256 0.95 -19.46 -3.80
C ASP A 256 2.27 -19.88 -3.14
N ARG A 257 2.58 -19.36 -1.94
CA ARG A 257 3.81 -19.74 -1.22
C ARG A 257 3.77 -21.19 -0.76
N LEU A 258 2.67 -21.64 -0.16
CA LEU A 258 2.52 -23.04 0.28
C LEU A 258 2.67 -24.03 -0.88
N MET A 259 2.11 -23.70 -2.04
CA MET A 259 2.24 -24.51 -3.26
C MET A 259 3.67 -24.52 -3.79
N ARG A 260 4.31 -23.34 -3.92
CA ARG A 260 5.68 -23.23 -4.47
C ARG A 260 6.75 -23.82 -3.55
N LEU A 261 6.51 -23.83 -2.24
CA LEU A 261 7.37 -24.50 -1.26
C LEU A 261 7.16 -26.03 -1.24
N GLY A 262 6.17 -26.56 -1.97
CA GLY A 262 5.92 -28.00 -2.04
C GLY A 262 5.30 -28.60 -0.77
N ILE A 263 4.67 -27.78 0.07
CA ILE A 263 4.08 -28.19 1.36
C ILE A 263 2.54 -28.09 1.41
N SER A 264 1.90 -27.60 0.34
CA SER A 264 0.44 -27.41 0.26
C SER A 264 -0.40 -28.65 0.57
N ARG A 265 0.10 -29.86 0.32
CA ARG A 265 -0.62 -31.13 0.59
C ARG A 265 -1.11 -31.28 2.04
N HIS A 266 -0.44 -30.62 2.98
CA HIS A 266 -0.78 -30.66 4.41
C HIS A 266 -1.96 -29.73 4.76
N PHE A 267 -2.34 -28.84 3.85
CA PHE A 267 -3.28 -27.74 4.08
C PHE A 267 -4.41 -27.73 3.03
N THR A 268 -4.83 -28.91 2.56
CA THR A 268 -5.77 -29.01 1.43
C THR A 268 -7.13 -28.37 1.74
N CYS A 269 -7.64 -28.58 2.96
CA CYS A 269 -8.94 -28.04 3.39
C CYS A 269 -8.89 -26.51 3.52
N GLU A 270 -7.81 -26.01 4.12
CA GLU A 270 -7.57 -24.59 4.37
C GLU A 270 -7.36 -23.83 3.05
N ILE A 271 -6.64 -24.44 2.10
CA ILE A 271 -6.49 -23.89 0.75
C ILE A 271 -7.83 -23.85 0.02
N GLU A 272 -8.65 -24.89 0.11
CA GLU A 272 -10.00 -24.90 -0.48
C GLU A 272 -10.87 -23.77 0.09
N GLN A 273 -10.83 -23.56 1.41
CA GLN A 273 -11.52 -22.43 2.06
C GLN A 273 -11.01 -21.07 1.55
N CYS A 274 -9.69 -20.93 1.35
CA CYS A 274 -9.12 -19.72 0.74
C CYS A 274 -9.62 -19.52 -0.70
N MET A 275 -9.67 -20.57 -1.52
CA MET A 275 -10.15 -20.46 -2.90
C MET A 275 -11.63 -20.13 -2.96
N ASP A 276 -12.45 -20.71 -2.08
CA ASP A 276 -13.86 -20.35 -1.93
C ASP A 276 -14.05 -18.88 -1.55
N TYR A 277 -13.24 -18.40 -0.60
CA TYR A 277 -13.25 -17.01 -0.17
C TYR A 277 -12.93 -16.06 -1.34
N ILE A 278 -11.90 -16.38 -2.14
CA ILE A 278 -11.51 -15.61 -3.32
C ILE A 278 -12.58 -15.67 -4.40
N TYR A 279 -13.11 -16.86 -4.69
CA TYR A 279 -14.09 -17.06 -5.76
C TYR A 279 -15.37 -16.26 -5.53
N ARG A 280 -15.84 -16.16 -4.28
CA ARG A 280 -17.00 -15.34 -3.90
C ARG A 280 -16.82 -13.84 -4.22
N ARG A 281 -15.58 -13.38 -4.34
CA ARG A 281 -15.20 -11.98 -4.62
C ARG A 281 -14.75 -11.78 -6.07
N TRP A 282 -14.68 -12.85 -6.86
CA TRP A 282 -14.29 -12.77 -8.27
C TRP A 282 -15.33 -11.99 -9.09
N THR A 283 -14.86 -11.03 -9.89
CA THR A 283 -15.73 -10.22 -10.75
C THR A 283 -15.27 -10.24 -12.20
N GLN A 284 -16.13 -9.77 -13.12
CA GLN A 284 -15.77 -9.59 -14.54
C GLN A 284 -14.69 -8.52 -14.76
N LYS A 285 -14.40 -7.68 -13.76
CA LYS A 285 -13.31 -6.70 -13.78
C LYS A 285 -12.04 -7.19 -13.08
N GLY A 286 -12.12 -8.35 -12.42
CA GLY A 286 -11.01 -8.95 -11.68
C GLY A 286 -11.15 -8.79 -10.18
N LEU A 287 -10.01 -8.82 -9.51
CA LEU A 287 -9.86 -8.69 -8.07
C LEU A 287 -9.10 -7.41 -7.74
N ALA A 288 -9.40 -6.85 -6.58
CA ALA A 288 -8.57 -5.85 -5.92
C ALA A 288 -7.81 -6.51 -4.77
N HIS A 289 -6.92 -5.77 -4.12
CA HIS A 289 -6.18 -6.25 -2.94
C HIS A 289 -7.08 -6.57 -1.74
N ASN A 290 -8.33 -6.06 -1.70
CA ASN A 290 -9.34 -6.44 -0.72
C ASN A 290 -10.79 -6.37 -1.21
N ALA A 291 -11.71 -6.88 -0.38
CA ALA A 291 -13.13 -6.99 -0.69
C ALA A 291 -13.89 -5.65 -0.86
N HIS A 292 -13.35 -4.54 -0.34
CA HIS A 292 -14.02 -3.24 -0.31
C HIS A 292 -13.46 -2.25 -1.36
N CYS A 293 -12.24 -2.49 -1.86
CA CYS A 293 -11.62 -1.63 -2.84
C CYS A 293 -12.30 -1.80 -4.21
N PRO A 294 -12.87 -0.74 -4.81
CA PRO A 294 -13.50 -0.82 -6.12
C PRO A 294 -12.48 -0.88 -7.28
N THR A 295 -11.20 -0.59 -7.00
CA THR A 295 -10.13 -0.53 -7.99
C THR A 295 -9.41 -1.87 -8.05
N THR A 296 -9.67 -2.64 -9.10
CA THR A 296 -8.98 -3.90 -9.37
C THR A 296 -7.60 -3.67 -9.96
N ASP A 297 -6.66 -4.59 -9.70
CA ASP A 297 -5.32 -4.59 -10.26
C ASP A 297 -5.00 -5.93 -10.95
N ILE A 298 -4.06 -5.90 -11.89
CA ILE A 298 -3.71 -7.07 -12.69
C ILE A 298 -2.94 -8.12 -11.88
N ASP A 299 -2.29 -7.75 -10.78
CA ASP A 299 -1.45 -8.68 -10.00
C ASP A 299 -2.34 -9.66 -9.22
N ASP A 300 -3.23 -9.12 -8.37
CA ASP A 300 -4.22 -9.88 -7.64
C ASP A 300 -5.17 -10.63 -8.60
N THR A 301 -5.58 -9.99 -9.69
CA THR A 301 -6.41 -10.64 -10.72
C THR A 301 -5.70 -11.82 -11.38
N ALA A 302 -4.43 -11.68 -11.78
CA ALA A 302 -3.67 -12.77 -12.40
C ALA A 302 -3.41 -13.92 -11.42
N MET A 303 -3.08 -13.60 -10.18
CA MET A 303 -2.91 -14.57 -9.10
C MET A 303 -4.20 -15.34 -8.84
N GLY A 304 -5.32 -14.64 -8.68
CA GLY A 304 -6.64 -15.23 -8.50
C GLY A 304 -7.06 -16.10 -9.67
N PHE A 305 -6.96 -15.58 -10.90
CA PHE A 305 -7.28 -16.33 -12.11
C PHE A 305 -6.55 -17.67 -12.16
N ARG A 306 -5.22 -17.63 -11.99
CA ARG A 306 -4.37 -18.81 -12.05
C ARG A 306 -4.72 -19.81 -10.95
N LEU A 307 -4.79 -19.36 -9.70
CA LEU A 307 -5.04 -20.23 -8.55
C LEU A 307 -6.44 -20.84 -8.60
N LEU A 308 -7.47 -20.05 -8.90
CA LEU A 308 -8.85 -20.54 -9.06
C LEU A 308 -8.94 -21.60 -10.16
N ARG A 309 -8.34 -21.33 -11.33
CA ARG A 309 -8.33 -22.29 -12.44
C ARG A 309 -7.57 -23.58 -12.10
N GLN A 310 -6.45 -23.48 -11.38
CA GLN A 310 -5.70 -24.64 -10.88
C GLN A 310 -6.51 -25.52 -9.92
N HIS A 311 -7.46 -24.94 -9.19
CA HIS A 311 -8.32 -25.64 -8.24
C HIS A 311 -9.71 -25.98 -8.80
N GLY A 312 -9.91 -25.83 -10.11
CA GLY A 312 -11.12 -26.28 -10.81
C GLY A 312 -12.30 -25.31 -10.77
N TYR A 313 -12.10 -24.07 -10.33
CA TYR A 313 -13.14 -23.04 -10.39
C TYR A 313 -13.29 -22.47 -11.81
N ASP A 314 -14.52 -22.12 -12.17
CA ASP A 314 -14.83 -21.52 -13.46
C ASP A 314 -14.55 -20.01 -13.46
N VAL A 315 -13.46 -19.62 -14.13
CA VAL A 315 -13.04 -18.23 -14.32
C VAL A 315 -12.73 -17.96 -15.79
N THR A 316 -13.29 -16.88 -16.31
CA THR A 316 -13.15 -16.49 -17.72
C THR A 316 -11.95 -15.56 -17.94
N PRO A 317 -11.13 -15.77 -18.97
CA PRO A 317 -9.95 -14.94 -19.21
C PRO A 317 -10.26 -13.54 -19.72
N SER A 318 -11.49 -13.28 -20.17
CA SER A 318 -11.96 -11.95 -20.60
C SER A 318 -11.67 -10.84 -19.59
N VAL A 319 -11.49 -11.17 -18.31
CA VAL A 319 -11.08 -10.25 -17.24
C VAL A 319 -9.82 -9.44 -17.59
N PHE A 320 -8.86 -10.04 -18.30
CA PHE A 320 -7.60 -9.38 -18.65
C PHE A 320 -7.79 -8.24 -19.66
N LYS A 321 -8.90 -8.21 -20.41
CA LYS A 321 -9.25 -7.09 -21.30
C LYS A 321 -9.47 -5.79 -20.53
N HIS A 322 -9.79 -5.87 -19.23
CA HIS A 322 -9.94 -4.69 -18.38
C HIS A 322 -8.61 -3.94 -18.18
N PHE A 323 -7.49 -4.64 -18.29
CA PHE A 323 -6.14 -4.11 -18.09
C PHE A 323 -5.41 -3.85 -19.42
N GLU A 324 -6.05 -4.12 -20.56
CA GLU A 324 -5.49 -3.90 -21.89
C GLU A 324 -5.71 -2.45 -22.34
N LYS A 325 -4.63 -1.77 -22.71
CA LYS A 325 -4.64 -0.39 -23.21
C LYS A 325 -3.61 -0.23 -24.33
N ASP A 326 -4.07 0.15 -25.51
CA ASP A 326 -3.22 0.39 -26.69
C ASP A 326 -2.26 -0.79 -27.01
N GLY A 327 -2.76 -2.03 -26.86
CA GLY A 327 -2.00 -3.26 -27.07
C GLY A 327 -0.97 -3.58 -25.96
N LYS A 328 -1.00 -2.86 -24.84
CA LYS A 328 -0.19 -3.10 -23.65
C LYS A 328 -1.07 -3.47 -22.47
N PHE A 329 -0.46 -4.03 -21.42
CA PHE A 329 -1.15 -4.35 -20.18
C PHE A 329 -0.60 -3.53 -19.01
N VAL A 330 -1.49 -2.89 -18.27
CA VAL A 330 -1.19 -1.98 -17.15
C VAL A 330 -1.51 -2.62 -15.80
N CYS A 331 -0.84 -2.17 -14.73
CA CYS A 331 -1.10 -2.68 -13.37
C CYS A 331 -2.51 -2.30 -12.89
N PHE A 332 -2.85 -1.01 -13.01
CA PHE A 332 -4.19 -0.51 -12.72
C PHE A 332 -4.82 0.10 -13.98
N PRO A 333 -6.13 -0.08 -14.21
CA PRO A 333 -6.86 0.64 -15.25
C PRO A 333 -6.65 2.15 -15.10
N MET A 334 -6.48 2.84 -16.23
CA MET A 334 -6.22 4.29 -16.29
C MET A 334 -4.87 4.77 -15.75
N GLU A 335 -4.02 3.88 -15.22
CA GLU A 335 -2.67 4.26 -14.82
C GLU A 335 -1.79 4.59 -16.04
N THR A 336 -0.88 5.56 -15.88
CA THR A 336 0.09 5.95 -16.91
C THR A 336 1.51 5.46 -16.62
N ASN A 337 1.73 4.86 -15.45
CA ASN A 337 3.03 4.33 -15.07
C ASN A 337 3.38 3.10 -15.90
N HIS A 338 4.68 2.84 -16.02
CA HIS A 338 5.15 1.59 -16.58
C HIS A 338 4.73 0.43 -15.66
N SER A 339 4.31 -0.69 -16.28
CA SER A 339 4.02 -1.92 -15.56
C SER A 339 5.23 -2.39 -14.76
N SER A 340 4.98 -3.05 -13.63
CA SER A 340 6.00 -3.55 -12.70
C SER A 340 6.35 -5.01 -13.01
N VAL A 341 7.48 -5.51 -12.50
CA VAL A 341 7.99 -6.85 -12.81
C VAL A 341 7.09 -7.92 -12.21
N THR A 342 6.68 -7.81 -10.94
CA THR A 342 5.87 -8.84 -10.28
C THR A 342 4.47 -9.00 -10.86
N PRO A 343 3.69 -7.93 -11.13
CA PRO A 343 2.38 -8.07 -11.77
C PRO A 343 2.49 -8.71 -13.16
N MET A 344 3.50 -8.30 -13.95
CA MET A 344 3.69 -8.88 -15.29
C MET A 344 4.17 -10.32 -15.24
N HIS A 345 4.98 -10.70 -14.25
CA HIS A 345 5.38 -12.08 -14.04
C HIS A 345 4.19 -12.96 -13.61
N ASN A 346 3.36 -12.51 -12.67
CA ASN A 346 2.17 -13.25 -12.27
C ASN A 346 1.15 -13.37 -13.41
N THR A 347 1.01 -12.32 -14.22
CA THR A 347 0.18 -12.33 -15.44
C THR A 347 0.74 -13.29 -16.49
N TYR A 348 2.06 -13.32 -16.69
CA TYR A 348 2.69 -14.31 -17.57
C TYR A 348 2.42 -15.74 -17.11
N ARG A 349 2.54 -16.02 -15.80
CA ARG A 349 2.19 -17.33 -15.23
C ARG A 349 0.72 -17.68 -15.46
N ALA A 350 -0.18 -16.72 -15.30
CA ALA A 350 -1.61 -16.91 -15.55
C ALA A 350 -1.92 -17.24 -17.02
N SER A 351 -1.21 -16.60 -17.97
CA SER A 351 -1.39 -16.83 -19.41
C SER A 351 -1.16 -18.28 -19.86
N GLN A 352 -0.35 -19.03 -19.11
CA GLN A 352 -0.03 -20.43 -19.39
C GLN A 352 -1.18 -21.40 -19.04
N PHE A 353 -2.24 -20.92 -18.38
CA PHE A 353 -3.43 -21.70 -18.04
C PHE A 353 -4.55 -21.59 -19.08
N MET A 354 -4.21 -21.27 -20.32
CA MET A 354 -5.16 -21.14 -21.43
C MET A 354 -5.74 -22.50 -21.87
N PHE A 355 -7.05 -22.54 -22.08
CA PHE A 355 -7.75 -23.68 -22.66
C PHE A 355 -8.03 -23.47 -24.16
N PRO A 356 -8.18 -24.54 -24.98
CA PRO A 356 -8.45 -24.43 -26.41
C PRO A 356 -9.72 -23.64 -26.81
N GLY A 357 -10.67 -23.45 -25.88
CA GLY A 357 -11.90 -22.69 -26.10
C GLY A 357 -11.90 -21.27 -25.51
N ASP A 358 -10.82 -20.86 -24.85
CA ASP A 358 -10.68 -19.48 -24.36
C ASP A 358 -10.57 -18.50 -25.53
N ASP A 359 -10.93 -17.24 -25.29
CA ASP A 359 -10.62 -16.18 -26.24
C ASP A 359 -9.10 -15.90 -26.29
N ASP A 360 -8.67 -15.11 -27.28
CA ASP A 360 -7.25 -14.87 -27.57
C ASP A 360 -6.55 -13.92 -26.58
N VAL A 361 -7.23 -13.41 -25.54
CA VAL A 361 -6.64 -12.46 -24.59
C VAL A 361 -5.45 -13.06 -23.83
N LEU A 362 -5.50 -14.34 -23.48
CA LEU A 362 -4.39 -15.00 -22.78
C LEU A 362 -3.15 -15.13 -23.69
N ALA A 363 -3.36 -15.35 -24.98
CA ALA A 363 -2.27 -15.36 -25.95
C ALA A 363 -1.63 -13.97 -26.09
N ARG A 364 -2.46 -12.91 -26.19
CA ARG A 364 -1.97 -11.52 -26.27
C ARG A 364 -1.21 -11.11 -25.01
N VAL A 365 -1.78 -11.36 -23.83
CA VAL A 365 -1.14 -11.00 -22.55
C VAL A 365 0.12 -11.81 -22.30
N GLY A 366 0.11 -13.11 -22.63
CA GLY A 366 1.29 -13.97 -22.53
C GLY A 366 2.44 -13.47 -23.39
N HIS A 367 2.16 -13.08 -24.64
CA HIS A 367 3.15 -12.49 -25.54
C HIS A 367 3.71 -11.18 -24.99
N TYR A 368 2.83 -10.25 -24.58
CA TYR A 368 3.24 -8.96 -24.02
C TYR A 368 4.12 -9.14 -22.76
N CYS A 369 3.65 -9.91 -21.78
CA CYS A 369 4.38 -10.10 -20.52
C CYS A 369 5.71 -10.81 -20.76
N HIS A 370 5.78 -11.78 -21.69
CA HIS A 370 7.04 -12.43 -22.04
C HIS A 370 8.06 -11.43 -22.60
N SER A 371 7.66 -10.63 -23.60
CA SER A 371 8.53 -9.61 -24.19
C SER A 371 8.95 -8.56 -23.15
N PHE A 372 8.03 -8.12 -22.31
CA PHE A 372 8.31 -7.19 -21.22
C PHE A 372 9.37 -7.75 -20.25
N LEU A 373 9.20 -8.98 -19.78
CA LEU A 373 10.12 -9.60 -18.82
C LEU A 373 11.50 -9.85 -19.45
N GLN A 374 11.56 -10.25 -20.73
CA GLN A 374 12.81 -10.39 -21.47
C GLN A 374 13.55 -9.05 -21.62
N GLU A 375 12.84 -7.97 -21.94
CA GLU A 375 13.43 -6.63 -22.04
C GLU A 375 14.02 -6.19 -20.69
N ARG A 376 13.28 -6.42 -19.59
CA ARG A 376 13.74 -6.11 -18.22
C ARG A 376 14.96 -6.94 -17.84
N GLN A 377 14.98 -8.23 -18.17
CA GLN A 377 16.13 -9.09 -17.96
C GLN A 377 17.35 -8.61 -18.76
N ALA A 378 17.19 -8.37 -20.06
CA ALA A 378 18.27 -7.92 -20.93
C ALA A 378 18.83 -6.54 -20.54
N SER A 379 18.00 -5.69 -19.94
CA SER A 379 18.38 -4.35 -19.49
C SER A 379 18.85 -4.28 -18.03
N ASN A 380 18.99 -5.43 -17.34
CA ASN A 380 19.30 -5.50 -15.91
C ASN A 380 18.33 -4.68 -15.02
N LYS A 381 17.05 -4.71 -15.35
CA LYS A 381 15.94 -4.02 -14.65
C LYS A 381 14.93 -5.01 -14.07
N LEU A 382 15.39 -6.18 -13.60
CA LEU A 382 14.58 -7.16 -12.85
C LEU A 382 14.52 -6.78 -11.37
N TYR A 383 14.03 -5.58 -11.10
CA TYR A 383 13.63 -5.11 -9.78
C TYR A 383 12.16 -4.73 -9.84
N ASP A 384 11.49 -4.75 -8.68
CA ASP A 384 10.09 -4.38 -8.59
C ASP A 384 9.90 -3.15 -7.70
N LYS A 385 8.99 -2.27 -8.11
CA LYS A 385 8.66 -1.04 -7.36
C LYS A 385 7.98 -1.33 -6.02
N TRP A 386 7.19 -2.39 -5.97
CA TRP A 386 6.28 -2.68 -4.86
C TRP A 386 6.86 -3.68 -3.86
N ILE A 387 7.99 -4.33 -4.19
CA ILE A 387 8.61 -5.31 -3.31
C ILE A 387 10.13 -5.39 -3.48
N ILE A 388 10.81 -5.50 -2.34
CA ILE A 388 12.23 -5.87 -2.27
C ILE A 388 12.29 -7.37 -1.97
N ALA A 389 12.59 -8.17 -2.97
CA ALA A 389 12.65 -9.63 -2.85
C ALA A 389 14.09 -10.13 -2.75
N LYS A 390 14.28 -11.27 -2.06
CA LYS A 390 15.60 -11.90 -1.87
C LYS A 390 16.29 -12.25 -3.20
N ASP A 391 15.52 -12.76 -4.16
CA ASP A 391 16.03 -13.25 -5.44
C ASP A 391 14.91 -13.12 -6.50
N LEU A 392 14.63 -11.88 -6.93
CA LEU A 392 13.67 -11.63 -8.01
C LEU A 392 14.19 -12.08 -9.40
N PRO A 393 15.50 -12.01 -9.71
CA PRO A 393 16.02 -12.48 -11.00
C PRO A 393 16.01 -14.00 -11.21
N GLY A 394 16.08 -14.79 -10.14
CA GLY A 394 16.03 -16.26 -10.17
C GLY A 394 14.62 -16.79 -10.44
#